data_AF-A0A8B8RQI6-F1
#
_entry.id   AF-A0A8B8RQI6-F1
#
_cell.length_a   1.000
_cell.length_b   1.000
_cell.length_c   1.000
_cell.angle_alpha   90.00
_cell.angle_beta   90.00
_cell.angle_gamma   90.00
#
_symmetry.space_group_name_H-M   'P 1'
#
loop_
_entity.id
_entity.type
_entity.pdbx_description
1 polymer ?
#
loop_
_entity_poly.entity_id
_entity_poly.type
_entity_poly.pdbx_seq_one_letter_code
_entity_poly.pdbx_strand_id
1 'polypeptide(L)'
;MASGPRPAAPDDSVRTTSPGRRGDKVVSAPTGDPAAAAGSLKRTASPVRSVVASPRPVKGRAGREAARRRLQLPPVSQAEGPGEGPREEDEEPLLSEPEEDDAEARPLPPVCGSPMRGMWRDEKVALYCDEVLRGCNAEDADDAMTKYLSEKLKLKDKWLGVWKTNPELFFMKYEEASIPFVGILVEVTCKPCPSSSSCFNVTVSIAEPFSSNIANIPRNLVNEILEELEHNVPLLEVYPVEGQDSDLHDIALALEVVRFFYDFLWRDWDDEESCENYAALIEERINLWCDIQDGTIPGPIAQRFKKTLEKYKNKRVELVEYQSNIKEDPSAAEAVECWKKYYEIVMLCGLLKMWEDLRLRVHGPFFPRILRRRKGKRDFGKTITHIVAKVMTTDMVKDLSSDTLLQQHDDLDLALDSCYSGDTVVIFPGEYQAVNLALLTDDIIIKGIGKREEIMITSEPSHDSFVVSKADNVKLMHLSLIQQGTVDGIVVVESGHMTLENCILKCEGTGVCVLTGAALTITDSEITGAQGAGVELYPGSMAILERNEIHHCNNLRTSDISKSTLGGVNMKNFEQHFITVAGDGNVRILEVKTG
;
A
#
# COMPACT_ATOMS: atom_id res chain seq x y z
N MET A 1 -46.44 -40.88 -68.13
CA MET A 1 -45.51 -41.93 -68.60
C MET A 1 -44.16 -41.62 -67.97
N ALA A 2 -43.51 -42.35 -67.05
CA ALA A 2 -43.74 -43.52 -66.20
C ALA A 2 -42.65 -43.36 -65.09
N SER A 3 -42.94 -43.25 -63.80
CA SER A 3 -43.03 -44.32 -62.78
C SER A 3 -41.87 -45.34 -62.70
N GLY A 4 -40.90 -45.08 -61.79
CA GLY A 4 -40.19 -45.99 -60.84
C GLY A 4 -39.54 -47.31 -61.30
N PRO A 5 -38.99 -48.18 -60.39
CA PRO A 5 -38.86 -48.07 -58.92
C PRO A 5 -37.53 -48.63 -58.25
N ARG A 6 -37.35 -48.31 -56.94
CA ARG A 6 -36.80 -49.05 -55.73
C ARG A 6 -35.77 -50.21 -55.82
N PRO A 7 -34.96 -50.54 -54.76
CA PRO A 7 -35.34 -50.81 -53.33
C PRO A 7 -34.45 -50.08 -52.27
N ALA A 8 -34.80 -49.83 -51.00
CA ALA A 8 -35.47 -50.51 -49.87
C ALA A 8 -34.50 -51.20 -48.87
N ALA A 9 -34.71 -50.90 -47.57
CA ALA A 9 -33.87 -51.03 -46.36
C ALA A 9 -33.74 -52.47 -45.78
N PRO A 10 -33.15 -52.64 -44.56
CA PRO A 10 -33.97 -52.73 -43.32
C PRO A 10 -33.37 -52.01 -42.08
N ASP A 11 -34.16 -51.34 -41.22
CA ASP A 11 -34.89 -51.78 -39.98
C ASP A 11 -33.95 -51.92 -38.75
N ASP A 12 -34.28 -51.60 -37.49
CA ASP A 12 -35.40 -50.96 -36.76
C ASP A 12 -34.82 -50.65 -35.35
N SER A 13 -35.16 -49.58 -34.64
CA SER A 13 -36.33 -49.58 -33.75
C SER A 13 -36.56 -48.20 -33.10
N VAL A 14 -37.86 -47.92 -32.92
CA VAL A 14 -38.55 -46.64 -32.69
C VAL A 14 -38.90 -46.53 -31.19
N ARG A 15 -38.96 -45.35 -30.55
CA ARG A 15 -40.21 -44.55 -30.41
C ARG A 15 -40.04 -43.22 -29.65
N THR A 16 -40.41 -42.12 -30.34
CA THR A 16 -41.35 -41.01 -30.00
C THR A 16 -41.32 -40.40 -28.58
N THR A 17 -41.29 -39.07 -28.36
CA THR A 17 -42.27 -38.04 -28.81
C THR A 17 -41.72 -36.59 -28.80
N SER A 18 -42.12 -35.79 -29.80
CA SER A 18 -41.98 -34.32 -29.99
C SER A 18 -42.94 -33.50 -29.08
N PRO A 19 -43.15 -32.15 -29.19
CA PRO A 19 -42.63 -31.08 -30.09
C PRO A 19 -42.17 -29.80 -29.31
N GLY A 20 -41.76 -28.63 -29.83
CA GLY A 20 -41.61 -28.02 -31.15
C GLY A 20 -41.42 -26.48 -31.02
N ARG A 21 -40.50 -25.92 -31.83
CA ARG A 21 -40.47 -24.60 -32.50
C ARG A 21 -40.79 -23.25 -31.77
N ARG A 22 -39.74 -22.40 -31.79
CA ARG A 22 -39.59 -21.13 -32.58
C ARG A 22 -40.12 -19.81 -31.99
N GLY A 23 -39.23 -18.81 -31.92
CA GLY A 23 -39.59 -17.40 -32.02
C GLY A 23 -38.58 -16.43 -31.38
N ASP A 24 -37.86 -15.66 -32.20
CA ASP A 24 -37.17 -14.44 -31.81
C ASP A 24 -38.08 -13.49 -31.02
N LYS A 25 -37.58 -12.90 -29.94
CA LYS A 25 -37.97 -11.57 -29.44
C LYS A 25 -37.00 -11.06 -28.37
N VAL A 26 -36.40 -9.90 -28.68
CA VAL A 26 -36.17 -8.73 -27.81
C VAL A 26 -35.49 -9.00 -26.46
N VAL A 27 -34.24 -8.55 -26.36
CA VAL A 27 -33.55 -8.31 -25.08
C VAL A 27 -34.27 -7.16 -24.36
N SER A 28 -35.15 -7.51 -23.43
CA SER A 28 -35.73 -6.60 -22.45
C SER A 28 -34.79 -6.44 -21.25
N ALA A 29 -34.47 -5.20 -20.91
CA ALA A 29 -33.76 -4.82 -19.69
C ALA A 29 -34.46 -5.37 -18.43
N PRO A 30 -33.73 -5.77 -17.38
CA PRO A 30 -34.36 -6.15 -16.13
C PRO A 30 -34.78 -4.88 -15.38
N THR A 31 -36.07 -4.56 -15.42
CA THR A 31 -36.72 -3.77 -14.36
C THR A 31 -36.85 -4.67 -13.14
N GLY A 32 -35.83 -4.63 -12.27
CA GLY A 32 -35.87 -5.20 -10.93
C GLY A 32 -36.06 -4.09 -9.91
N ASP A 33 -37.10 -4.21 -9.09
CA ASP A 33 -37.42 -3.27 -8.02
C ASP A 33 -36.22 -2.99 -7.09
N PRO A 34 -35.96 -1.71 -6.72
CA PRO A 34 -34.85 -1.34 -5.84
C PRO A 34 -35.05 -1.75 -4.36
N ALA A 35 -36.13 -2.47 -4.03
CA ALA A 35 -36.49 -2.82 -2.66
C ALA A 35 -35.99 -4.19 -2.17
N ALA A 36 -35.36 -5.00 -3.04
CA ALA A 36 -34.85 -6.33 -2.65
C ALA A 36 -33.37 -6.35 -2.23
N ALA A 37 -32.64 -5.22 -2.34
CA ALA A 37 -31.24 -5.10 -1.92
C ALA A 37 -31.07 -4.69 -0.44
N ALA A 38 -32.16 -4.58 0.33
CA ALA A 38 -32.14 -4.17 1.74
C ALA A 38 -31.94 -5.34 2.74
N GLY A 39 -31.77 -6.56 2.25
CA GLY A 39 -31.73 -7.77 3.07
C GLY A 39 -30.38 -8.50 3.07
N SER A 40 -29.25 -7.82 3.32
CA SER A 40 -27.99 -8.50 3.72
C SER A 40 -26.93 -7.56 4.32
N LEU A 41 -27.33 -6.53 5.08
CA LEU A 41 -26.41 -5.62 5.79
C LEU A 41 -26.27 -5.99 7.28
N LYS A 42 -26.25 -7.29 7.59
CA LYS A 42 -25.85 -7.83 8.90
C LYS A 42 -24.88 -9.01 8.71
N ARG A 43 -23.77 -8.79 8.00
CA ARG A 43 -22.54 -9.49 8.35
C ARG A 43 -21.75 -8.54 9.24
N THR A 44 -21.59 -8.93 10.50
CA THR A 44 -20.69 -8.28 11.44
C THR A 44 -19.32 -8.16 10.77
N ALA A 45 -18.80 -6.95 10.61
CA ALA A 45 -17.45 -6.75 10.14
C ALA A 45 -16.49 -7.56 11.02
N SER A 46 -15.67 -8.42 10.40
CA SER A 46 -14.59 -9.12 11.11
C SER A 46 -13.69 -8.07 11.78
N PRO A 47 -13.38 -8.19 13.08
CA PRO A 47 -12.48 -7.26 13.74
C PRO A 47 -11.10 -7.31 13.08
N VAL A 48 -10.43 -6.16 12.93
CA VAL A 48 -9.06 -6.07 12.40
C VAL A 48 -8.14 -6.94 13.26
N ARG A 49 -7.60 -8.02 12.69
CA ARG A 49 -6.82 -9.05 13.40
C ARG A 49 -5.31 -8.77 13.45
N SER A 50 -4.91 -7.50 13.42
CA SER A 50 -3.49 -7.08 13.43
C SER A 50 -2.84 -7.31 14.79
N VAL A 51 -1.63 -7.90 14.84
CA VAL A 51 -0.87 -8.11 16.09
C VAL A 51 -0.04 -6.88 16.45
N VAL A 52 0.25 -6.00 15.48
CA VAL A 52 0.79 -4.67 15.77
C VAL A 52 -0.26 -3.87 16.54
N ALA A 53 0.12 -3.47 17.75
CA ALA A 53 -0.67 -2.79 18.78
C ALA A 53 -1.62 -1.71 18.22
N SER A 54 -2.79 -2.14 17.75
CA SER A 54 -3.86 -1.25 17.33
C SER A 54 -4.54 -0.69 18.59
N PRO A 55 -4.89 0.62 18.63
CA PRO A 55 -5.60 1.21 19.76
C PRO A 55 -6.88 0.45 20.05
N ARG A 56 -7.06 -0.05 21.27
CA ARG A 56 -8.31 -0.70 21.68
C ARG A 56 -9.23 0.34 22.33
N PRO A 57 -10.50 0.47 21.91
CA PRO A 57 -11.47 1.25 22.65
C PRO A 57 -11.79 0.54 23.98
N VAL A 58 -11.18 1.01 25.07
CA VAL A 58 -11.44 0.48 26.42
C VAL A 58 -12.74 1.09 26.97
N LYS A 59 -13.82 0.30 27.03
CA LYS A 59 -15.09 0.68 27.69
C LYS A 59 -14.86 1.05 29.17
N GLY A 60 -15.58 2.08 29.64
CA GLY A 60 -15.74 2.39 31.06
C GLY A 60 -15.00 3.65 31.52
N ARG A 61 -15.63 4.83 31.37
CA ARG A 61 -15.03 6.14 31.69
C ARG A 61 -15.10 6.54 33.19
N ALA A 62 -15.90 5.86 34.01
CA ALA A 62 -16.38 6.42 35.28
C ALA A 62 -15.59 6.03 36.55
N GLY A 63 -14.88 4.90 36.58
CA GLY A 63 -14.05 4.50 37.74
C GLY A 63 -12.63 5.08 37.74
N ARG A 64 -12.30 5.85 36.70
CA ARG A 64 -10.93 6.11 36.24
C ARG A 64 -10.20 7.22 36.99
N GLU A 65 -10.85 8.12 37.73
CA GLU A 65 -10.16 9.32 38.23
C GLU A 65 -9.31 9.12 39.50
N ALA A 66 -9.48 8.02 40.26
CA ALA A 66 -8.85 7.88 41.58
C ALA A 66 -7.42 7.30 41.55
N ALA A 67 -7.12 6.32 40.68
CA ALA A 67 -5.78 5.72 40.56
C ALA A 67 -4.83 6.49 39.60
N ARG A 68 -5.36 7.42 38.79
CA ARG A 68 -4.70 7.97 37.59
C ARG A 68 -3.84 9.22 37.79
N ARG A 69 -3.36 9.51 38.99
CA ARG A 69 -2.63 10.76 39.27
C ARG A 69 -1.09 10.68 39.33
N ARG A 70 -0.44 9.55 39.04
CA ARG A 70 0.98 9.39 39.47
C ARG A 70 2.10 9.22 38.44
N LEU A 71 1.91 9.40 37.13
CA LEU A 71 3.07 9.51 36.23
C LEU A 71 2.90 10.64 35.21
N GLN A 72 3.34 11.84 35.62
CA GLN A 72 3.81 12.86 34.69
C GLN A 72 5.33 12.77 34.70
N LEU A 73 5.95 12.47 33.55
CA LEU A 73 7.40 12.55 33.39
C LEU A 73 7.88 13.97 33.79
N PRO A 74 8.83 14.13 34.73
CA PRO A 74 9.37 15.45 35.00
C PRO A 74 10.27 15.90 33.83
N PRO A 75 10.23 17.19 33.44
CA PRO A 75 11.15 17.73 32.45
C PRO A 75 12.58 17.79 33.01
N VAL A 76 13.56 17.52 32.16
CA VAL A 76 14.99 17.61 32.45
C VAL A 76 15.34 19.04 32.91
N SER A 77 15.66 19.24 34.18
CA SER A 77 16.05 20.53 34.73
C SER A 77 17.56 20.77 34.60
N GLN A 78 17.91 21.83 33.88
CA GLN A 78 19.23 22.45 33.91
C GLN A 78 19.47 23.12 35.26
N ALA A 79 20.72 23.04 35.72
CA ALA A 79 21.19 23.63 36.97
C ALA A 79 21.21 25.16 36.93
N GLU A 80 20.75 25.81 38.00
CA GLU A 80 21.26 27.12 38.45
C GLU A 80 20.96 27.35 39.95
N GLY A 81 21.82 28.13 40.59
CA GLY A 81 22.12 28.14 42.03
C GLY A 81 21.25 29.03 42.95
N PRO A 82 21.75 29.36 44.17
CA PRO A 82 20.98 29.29 45.42
C PRO A 82 20.47 30.65 45.94
N GLY A 83 19.39 30.62 46.74
CA GLY A 83 18.86 31.81 47.43
C GLY A 83 18.02 31.49 48.66
N GLU A 84 18.66 31.62 49.83
CA GLU A 84 18.18 32.11 51.14
C GLU A 84 16.80 31.73 51.72
N GLY A 85 16.82 30.93 52.80
CA GLY A 85 16.48 31.42 54.16
C GLY A 85 15.01 31.38 54.64
N PRO A 86 14.76 31.21 55.97
CA PRO A 86 13.87 30.16 56.47
C PRO A 86 12.66 30.69 57.25
N ARG A 87 11.63 29.83 57.44
CA ARG A 87 10.78 29.85 58.63
C ARG A 87 10.38 28.43 59.06
N GLU A 88 10.82 28.13 60.28
CA GLU A 88 10.48 27.01 61.13
C GLU A 88 9.01 27.10 61.58
N GLU A 89 8.37 25.95 61.80
CA GLU A 89 7.57 25.66 62.99
C GLU A 89 7.27 24.14 63.03
N ASP A 90 8.05 23.46 63.87
CA ASP A 90 7.75 22.34 64.77
C ASP A 90 6.74 21.24 64.37
N GLU A 91 7.25 20.01 64.20
CA GLU A 91 6.80 18.80 64.93
C GLU A 91 7.83 17.64 64.75
N GLU A 92 8.45 17.19 65.85
CA GLU A 92 9.20 15.92 65.98
C GLU A 92 8.25 14.80 66.51
N PRO A 93 8.61 13.50 66.47
CA PRO A 93 9.04 12.69 65.32
C PRO A 93 8.25 11.36 65.27
N LEU A 94 7.72 10.95 64.12
CA LEU A 94 7.26 9.56 63.95
C LEU A 94 8.25 8.80 63.06
N LEU A 95 8.94 7.85 63.71
CA LEU A 95 9.76 6.81 63.11
C LEU A 95 9.04 6.20 61.92
N SER A 96 9.42 6.61 60.71
CA SER A 96 9.08 5.92 59.48
C SER A 96 10.09 4.80 59.32
N GLU A 97 9.64 3.57 59.48
CA GLU A 97 10.32 2.42 58.90
C GLU A 97 10.48 2.67 57.38
N PRO A 98 11.56 2.21 56.73
CA PRO A 98 11.73 2.44 55.30
C PRO A 98 10.60 1.71 54.56
N GLU A 99 9.78 2.44 53.80
CA GLU A 99 8.88 1.82 52.83
C GLU A 99 9.74 1.07 51.80
N GLU A 100 9.72 -0.27 51.84
CA GLU A 100 10.50 -1.16 50.96
C GLU A 100 9.97 -1.22 49.50
N ASP A 101 9.11 -0.29 49.06
CA ASP A 101 8.32 -0.48 47.83
C ASP A 101 8.80 0.26 46.57
N ASP A 102 9.88 1.04 46.62
CA ASP A 102 10.43 1.77 45.46
C ASP A 102 11.67 1.08 44.84
N ALA A 103 11.65 -0.25 44.70
CA ALA A 103 12.69 -0.95 43.95
C ALA A 103 12.49 -0.74 42.43
N GLU A 104 13.45 -0.06 41.77
CA GLU A 104 13.45 0.10 40.30
C GLU A 104 13.34 -1.26 39.58
N ALA A 105 12.54 -1.30 38.51
CA ALA A 105 12.35 -2.51 37.72
C ALA A 105 13.68 -2.92 37.06
N ARG A 106 14.01 -4.21 37.14
CA ARG A 106 15.21 -4.75 36.48
C ARG A 106 15.05 -4.73 34.96
N PRO A 107 16.15 -4.68 34.19
CA PRO A 107 16.06 -4.79 32.74
C PRO A 107 15.48 -6.15 32.32
N LEU A 108 14.69 -6.14 31.25
CA LEU A 108 14.11 -7.37 30.70
C LEU A 108 15.19 -8.35 30.22
N PRO A 109 14.99 -9.66 30.40
CA PRO A 109 15.85 -10.67 29.79
C PRO A 109 15.66 -10.70 28.26
N PRO A 110 16.63 -11.23 27.51
CA PRO A 110 16.49 -11.40 26.06
C PRO A 110 15.34 -12.36 25.74
N VAL A 111 14.57 -12.01 24.72
CA VAL A 111 13.48 -12.85 24.19
C VAL A 111 13.96 -13.62 22.98
N CYS A 112 13.38 -14.80 22.74
CA CYS A 112 13.75 -15.66 21.61
C CYS A 112 13.80 -14.86 20.32
N GLY A 113 14.96 -14.88 19.67
CA GLY A 113 15.12 -14.31 18.32
C GLY A 113 14.12 -14.90 17.33
N SER A 114 13.82 -14.15 16.26
CA SER A 114 12.87 -14.46 15.18
C SER A 114 13.29 -15.69 14.36
N PRO A 115 12.81 -16.93 14.66
CA PRO A 115 13.31 -18.12 13.99
C PRO A 115 12.96 -18.14 12.49
N MET A 116 11.85 -17.51 12.08
CA MET A 116 11.43 -17.41 10.69
C MET A 116 12.33 -16.52 9.82
N ARG A 117 13.13 -15.63 10.42
CA ARG A 117 14.07 -14.77 9.67
C ARG A 117 15.13 -15.59 8.92
N GLY A 118 15.53 -16.74 9.47
CA GLY A 118 16.53 -17.63 8.87
C GLY A 118 15.97 -18.64 7.86
N MET A 119 14.63 -18.77 7.77
CA MET A 119 14.00 -19.76 6.90
C MET A 119 14.01 -19.34 5.44
N TRP A 120 14.28 -20.31 4.57
CA TRP A 120 14.18 -20.14 3.12
C TRP A 120 12.73 -19.97 2.67
N ARG A 121 12.57 -19.43 1.45
CA ARG A 121 11.25 -19.20 0.82
C ARG A 121 10.42 -20.49 0.80
N ASP A 122 10.99 -21.57 0.28
CA ASP A 122 10.29 -22.86 0.13
C ASP A 122 9.94 -23.49 1.50
N GLU A 123 10.78 -23.27 2.52
CA GLU A 123 10.52 -23.75 3.88
C GLU A 123 9.30 -23.04 4.51
N LYS A 124 9.15 -21.72 4.27
CA LYS A 124 7.97 -20.98 4.73
C LYS A 124 6.70 -21.45 4.02
N VAL A 125 6.78 -21.69 2.71
CA VAL A 125 5.65 -22.20 1.93
C VAL A 125 5.23 -23.58 2.44
N ALA A 126 6.17 -24.51 2.61
CA ALA A 126 5.89 -25.84 3.15
C ALA A 126 5.27 -25.75 4.55
N LEU A 127 5.83 -24.92 5.44
CA LEU A 127 5.29 -24.73 6.78
C LEU A 127 3.82 -24.27 6.77
N TYR A 128 3.47 -23.24 5.99
CA TYR A 128 2.09 -22.76 5.97
C TYR A 128 1.16 -23.67 5.20
N CYS A 129 1.52 -24.06 3.97
CA CYS A 129 0.63 -24.77 3.06
C CYS A 129 0.47 -26.24 3.48
N ASP A 130 1.56 -26.91 3.86
CA ASP A 130 1.58 -28.35 4.12
C ASP A 130 1.37 -28.70 5.61
N GLU A 131 1.85 -27.88 6.54
CA GLU A 131 1.79 -28.19 7.97
C GLU A 131 0.67 -27.46 8.72
N VAL A 132 0.53 -26.14 8.54
CA VAL A 132 -0.40 -25.31 9.33
C VAL A 132 -1.81 -25.33 8.73
N LEU A 133 -1.97 -24.91 7.48
CA LEU A 133 -3.28 -24.76 6.82
C LEU A 133 -3.81 -26.08 6.25
N ARG A 134 -2.93 -26.96 5.76
CA ARG A 134 -3.28 -28.31 5.24
C ARG A 134 -4.44 -28.31 4.24
N GLY A 135 -4.49 -27.31 3.36
CA GLY A 135 -5.56 -27.15 2.36
C GLY A 135 -6.91 -26.70 2.93
N CYS A 136 -6.95 -26.06 4.10
CA CYS A 136 -8.18 -25.45 4.62
C CYS A 136 -8.63 -24.27 3.75
N ASN A 137 -9.92 -23.93 3.85
CA ASN A 137 -10.44 -22.70 3.25
C ASN A 137 -10.03 -21.48 4.10
N ALA A 138 -10.17 -20.28 3.52
CA ALA A 138 -9.89 -19.03 4.22
C ALA A 138 -10.77 -18.83 5.47
N GLU A 139 -12.03 -19.26 5.41
CA GLU A 139 -12.98 -19.21 6.54
C GLU A 139 -12.53 -20.08 7.73
N ASP A 140 -11.76 -21.15 7.48
CA ASP A 140 -11.25 -22.09 8.48
C ASP A 140 -9.83 -21.75 8.94
N ALA A 141 -9.21 -20.70 8.41
CA ALA A 141 -7.81 -20.38 8.67
C ALA A 141 -7.55 -20.06 10.16
N ASP A 142 -8.52 -19.42 10.83
CA ASP A 142 -8.43 -19.12 12.27
C ASP A 142 -8.42 -20.40 13.11
N ASP A 143 -9.26 -21.37 12.75
CA ASP A 143 -9.31 -22.68 13.39
C ASP A 143 -8.02 -23.47 13.16
N ALA A 144 -7.44 -23.38 11.95
CA ALA A 144 -6.16 -24.01 11.62
C ALA A 144 -5.00 -23.43 12.43
N MET A 145 -4.88 -22.09 12.48
CA MET A 145 -3.91 -21.39 13.32
C MET A 145 -4.10 -21.74 14.80
N THR A 146 -5.37 -21.83 15.22
CA THR A 146 -5.72 -22.15 16.59
C THR A 146 -5.30 -23.57 16.96
N LYS A 147 -5.59 -24.53 16.10
CA LYS A 147 -5.19 -25.92 16.29
C LYS A 147 -3.67 -26.05 16.34
N TYR A 148 -2.96 -25.43 15.40
CA TYR A 148 -1.50 -25.46 15.34
C TYR A 148 -0.87 -24.91 16.62
N LEU A 149 -1.30 -23.72 17.08
CA LEU A 149 -0.75 -23.13 18.29
C LEU A 149 -1.09 -23.93 19.55
N SER A 150 -2.32 -24.45 19.65
CA SER A 150 -2.75 -25.27 20.78
C SER A 150 -1.96 -26.58 20.90
N GLU A 151 -1.57 -27.20 19.78
CA GLU A 151 -0.73 -28.40 19.78
C GLU A 151 0.67 -28.11 20.32
N LYS A 152 1.23 -26.94 20.00
CA LYS A 152 2.56 -26.51 20.47
C LYS A 152 2.57 -26.06 21.93
N LEU A 153 1.51 -25.39 22.39
CA LEU A 153 1.39 -24.96 23.79
C LEU A 153 1.23 -26.13 24.77
N LYS A 154 0.68 -27.28 24.33
CA LYS A 154 0.58 -28.49 25.17
C LYS A 154 1.93 -29.06 25.60
N LEU A 155 3.02 -28.63 24.99
CA LEU A 155 4.37 -29.06 25.35
C LEU A 155 4.76 -28.55 26.74
N LYS A 156 4.22 -27.40 27.19
CA LYS A 156 4.64 -26.77 28.44
C LYS A 156 3.54 -25.95 29.11
N ASP A 157 3.24 -26.29 30.37
CA ASP A 157 2.17 -25.65 31.14
C ASP A 157 2.54 -24.24 31.63
N LYS A 158 3.82 -24.02 31.96
CA LYS A 158 4.33 -22.77 32.52
C LYS A 158 5.67 -22.37 31.94
N TRP A 159 5.83 -21.10 31.57
CA TRP A 159 7.07 -20.57 30.99
C TRP A 159 7.21 -19.06 31.23
N LEU A 160 8.44 -18.55 31.19
CA LEU A 160 8.70 -17.10 31.30
C LEU A 160 8.62 -16.42 29.93
N GLY A 161 7.86 -15.34 29.87
CA GLY A 161 7.68 -14.51 28.69
C GLY A 161 7.73 -13.02 29.02
N VAL A 162 8.01 -12.20 28.02
CA VAL A 162 7.86 -10.74 28.09
C VAL A 162 6.53 -10.38 27.45
N TRP A 163 5.58 -9.88 28.24
CA TRP A 163 4.35 -9.29 27.73
C TRP A 163 4.66 -7.89 27.20
N LYS A 164 4.53 -7.70 25.88
CA LYS A 164 4.74 -6.42 25.20
C LYS A 164 3.39 -5.85 24.79
N THR A 165 3.02 -4.72 25.36
CA THR A 165 1.70 -4.12 25.14
C THR A 165 1.77 -2.63 24.81
N ASN A 166 0.63 -2.09 24.36
CA ASN A 166 0.53 -0.70 23.92
C ASN A 166 0.76 0.26 25.12
N PRO A 167 1.60 1.30 24.97
CA PRO A 167 1.79 2.30 26.02
C PRO A 167 0.51 2.98 26.50
N GLU A 168 -0.54 3.06 25.68
CA GLU A 168 -1.87 3.60 26.06
C GLU A 168 -2.52 2.89 27.25
N LEU A 169 -2.15 1.62 27.52
CA LEU A 169 -2.62 0.92 28.70
C LEU A 169 -2.03 1.50 30.00
N PHE A 170 -0.85 2.11 29.92
CA PHE A 170 -0.11 2.64 31.08
C PHE A 170 -0.07 4.17 31.13
N PHE A 171 -0.10 4.84 29.97
CA PHE A 171 0.15 6.28 29.85
C PHE A 171 -1.00 7.01 29.14
N MET A 172 -1.42 8.14 29.72
CA MET A 172 -2.47 8.98 29.12
C MET A 172 -1.96 10.05 28.15
N LYS A 173 -0.70 10.45 28.32
CA LYS A 173 0.03 11.33 27.41
C LYS A 173 1.45 10.79 27.32
N TYR A 174 1.84 10.38 26.14
CA TYR A 174 3.21 9.98 25.83
C TYR A 174 3.49 10.43 24.40
N GLU A 175 4.75 10.74 24.11
CA GLU A 175 5.17 10.90 22.71
C GLU A 175 5.38 9.51 22.14
N GLU A 176 4.63 9.14 21.10
CA GLU A 176 4.67 7.79 20.50
C GLU A 176 6.09 7.40 20.04
N ALA A 177 6.91 8.38 19.67
CA ALA A 177 8.33 8.20 19.33
C ALA A 177 9.23 7.86 20.54
N SER A 178 8.78 8.08 21.79
CA SER A 178 9.58 7.91 23.00
C SER A 178 9.47 6.52 23.63
N ILE A 179 8.32 5.84 23.49
CA ILE A 179 8.06 4.52 24.06
C ILE A 179 7.31 3.67 23.03
N PRO A 180 7.99 2.75 22.32
CA PRO A 180 7.34 1.94 21.28
C PRO A 180 6.41 0.86 21.86
N PHE A 181 6.69 0.39 23.08
CA PHE A 181 5.86 -0.57 23.82
C PHE A 181 6.22 -0.57 25.31
N VAL A 182 5.32 -1.08 26.14
CA VAL A 182 5.60 -1.42 27.55
C VAL A 182 5.83 -2.92 27.64
N GLY A 183 7.00 -3.34 28.12
CA GLY A 183 7.41 -4.72 28.22
C GLY A 183 7.56 -5.14 29.68
N ILE A 184 6.89 -6.21 30.09
CA ILE A 184 6.87 -6.69 31.48
C ILE A 184 7.19 -8.18 31.50
N LEU A 185 8.08 -8.60 32.39
CA LEU A 185 8.38 -10.02 32.58
C LEU A 185 7.25 -10.71 33.35
N VAL A 186 6.70 -11.77 32.74
CA VAL A 186 5.57 -12.53 33.27
C VAL A 186 5.84 -14.03 33.23
N GLU A 187 5.32 -14.74 34.22
CA GLU A 187 5.12 -16.19 34.16
C GLU A 187 3.78 -16.46 33.49
N VAL A 188 3.84 -17.14 32.35
CA VAL A 188 2.68 -17.55 31.56
C VAL A 188 2.20 -18.90 32.06
N THR A 189 0.90 -19.05 32.29
CA THR A 189 0.25 -20.32 32.58
C THR A 189 -0.75 -20.64 31.48
N CYS A 190 -0.48 -21.69 30.71
CA CYS A 190 -1.33 -22.14 29.62
C CYS A 190 -2.51 -22.96 30.18
N LYS A 191 -3.60 -22.30 30.58
CA LYS A 191 -4.87 -22.98 30.89
C LYS A 191 -5.75 -23.05 29.63
N PRO A 192 -6.34 -24.21 29.30
CA PRO A 192 -7.33 -24.27 28.22
C PRO A 192 -8.56 -23.43 28.62
N CYS A 193 -8.79 -22.31 27.94
CA CYS A 193 -9.99 -21.51 28.16
C CYS A 193 -11.11 -22.09 27.26
N PRO A 194 -12.24 -22.60 27.81
CA PRO A 194 -13.25 -23.31 27.01
C PRO A 194 -14.12 -22.42 26.10
N SER A 195 -13.94 -21.10 26.13
CA SER A 195 -14.97 -20.15 25.67
C SER A 195 -14.41 -18.87 25.05
N SER A 196 -13.61 -18.97 24.00
CA SER A 196 -13.36 -17.82 23.12
C SER A 196 -13.04 -18.27 21.70
N SER A 197 -13.87 -17.83 20.76
CA SER A 197 -13.85 -18.16 19.34
C SER A 197 -12.94 -17.25 18.49
N SER A 198 -11.87 -16.69 19.07
CA SER A 198 -10.75 -16.04 18.36
C SER A 198 -9.87 -15.29 19.36
N CYS A 199 -8.56 -15.27 19.09
CA CYS A 199 -7.48 -14.69 19.91
C CYS A 199 -7.21 -15.43 21.23
N PHE A 200 -6.15 -16.23 21.23
CA PHE A 200 -5.64 -16.88 22.44
C PHE A 200 -5.36 -15.86 23.53
N ASN A 201 -6.11 -15.90 24.61
CA ASN A 201 -5.71 -15.27 25.86
C ASN A 201 -4.98 -16.31 26.71
N VAL A 202 -3.91 -15.88 27.38
CA VAL A 202 -3.20 -16.68 28.37
C VAL A 202 -3.24 -16.00 29.72
N THR A 203 -3.31 -16.81 30.76
CA THR A 203 -3.20 -16.31 32.12
C THR A 203 -1.74 -16.00 32.42
N VAL A 204 -1.46 -14.82 32.94
CA VAL A 204 -0.11 -14.36 33.28
C VAL A 204 -0.06 -13.91 34.74
N SER A 205 1.13 -14.00 35.32
CA SER A 205 1.44 -13.42 36.63
C SER A 205 2.79 -12.73 36.56
N ILE A 206 3.02 -11.69 37.36
CA ILE A 206 4.31 -11.02 37.40
C ILE A 206 5.38 -12.02 37.85
N ALA A 207 6.45 -12.14 37.06
CA ALA A 207 7.57 -13.01 37.42
C ALA A 207 8.54 -12.29 38.36
N GLU A 208 9.23 -13.06 39.19
CA GLU A 208 10.35 -12.58 39.99
C GLU A 208 11.70 -12.90 39.31
N PRO A 209 12.65 -11.96 39.29
CA PRO A 209 12.55 -10.59 39.79
C PRO A 209 11.71 -9.68 38.88
N PHE A 210 10.99 -8.71 39.47
CA PHE A 210 10.24 -7.71 38.71
C PHE A 210 11.12 -7.00 37.67
N SER A 211 10.77 -7.16 36.39
CA SER A 211 11.56 -6.67 35.27
C SER A 211 10.70 -5.98 34.22
N SER A 212 11.19 -4.86 33.69
CA SER A 212 10.52 -4.04 32.69
C SER A 212 11.53 -3.32 31.78
N ASN A 213 11.10 -2.92 30.58
CA ASN A 213 11.88 -2.00 29.74
C ASN A 213 11.82 -0.54 30.25
N ILE A 214 10.90 -0.24 31.15
CA ILE A 214 10.74 1.06 31.79
C ILE A 214 11.18 0.93 33.25
N ALA A 215 12.34 1.49 33.59
CA ALA A 215 12.96 1.34 34.91
C ALA A 215 12.05 1.81 36.07
N ASN A 216 11.33 2.91 35.85
CA ASN A 216 10.50 3.55 36.89
C ASN A 216 9.02 3.14 36.82
N ILE A 217 8.68 1.99 36.21
CA ILE A 217 7.29 1.53 36.20
C ILE A 217 6.91 0.99 37.58
N PRO A 218 5.85 1.52 38.24
CA PRO A 218 5.45 1.03 39.55
C PRO A 218 4.86 -0.37 39.45
N ARG A 219 5.33 -1.30 40.28
CA ARG A 219 4.79 -2.66 40.36
C ARG A 219 3.29 -2.68 40.66
N ASN A 220 2.83 -1.82 41.56
CA ASN A 220 1.42 -1.72 41.95
C ASN A 220 0.53 -1.34 40.76
N LEU A 221 0.99 -0.44 39.88
CA LEU A 221 0.26 -0.10 38.66
C LEU A 221 0.12 -1.30 37.71
N VAL A 222 1.18 -2.09 37.56
CA VAL A 222 1.13 -3.32 36.75
C VAL A 222 0.14 -4.32 37.34
N ASN A 223 0.14 -4.51 38.66
CA ASN A 223 -0.81 -5.38 39.34
C ASN A 223 -2.26 -4.92 39.12
N GLU A 224 -2.56 -3.63 39.32
CA GLU A 224 -3.89 -3.07 39.08
C GLU A 224 -4.37 -3.33 37.64
N ILE A 225 -3.50 -3.12 36.65
CA ILE A 225 -3.83 -3.37 35.23
C ILE A 225 -4.05 -4.86 34.97
N LEU A 226 -3.20 -5.74 35.50
CA LEU A 226 -3.39 -7.19 35.34
C LEU A 226 -4.68 -7.65 36.05
N GLU A 227 -5.05 -7.09 37.20
CA GLU A 227 -6.33 -7.35 37.87
C GLU A 227 -7.51 -6.88 37.02
N GLU A 228 -7.45 -5.69 36.42
CA GLU A 228 -8.47 -5.19 35.47
C GLU A 228 -8.63 -6.10 34.24
N LEU A 229 -7.53 -6.74 33.80
CA LEU A 229 -7.52 -7.71 32.70
C LEU A 229 -7.82 -9.14 33.16
N GLU A 230 -8.19 -9.35 34.44
CA GLU A 230 -8.40 -10.68 35.04
C GLU A 230 -7.21 -11.63 34.85
N HIS A 231 -6.00 -11.07 34.82
CA HIS A 231 -4.74 -11.74 34.54
C HIS A 231 -4.68 -12.41 33.16
N ASN A 232 -5.58 -12.08 32.23
CA ASN A 232 -5.64 -12.64 30.90
C ASN A 232 -5.14 -11.64 29.88
N VAL A 233 -4.04 -11.98 29.21
CA VAL A 233 -3.45 -11.14 28.17
C VAL A 233 -3.43 -11.89 26.83
N PRO A 234 -3.46 -11.18 25.69
CA PRO A 234 -3.35 -11.80 24.38
C PRO A 234 -2.00 -12.50 24.24
N LEU A 235 -2.03 -13.79 23.89
CA LEU A 235 -0.84 -14.62 23.75
C LEU A 235 0.14 -14.09 22.70
N LEU A 236 -0.37 -13.52 21.60
CA LEU A 236 0.45 -12.92 20.56
C LEU A 236 1.16 -11.62 21.02
N GLU A 237 0.84 -11.08 22.19
CA GLU A 237 1.61 -10.00 22.85
C GLU A 237 2.74 -10.54 23.74
N VAL A 238 2.82 -11.86 23.98
CA VAL A 238 3.81 -12.47 24.89
C VAL A 238 4.96 -13.13 24.14
N TYR A 239 6.19 -12.74 24.47
CA TYR A 239 7.42 -13.19 23.79
C TYR A 239 8.22 -14.10 24.72
N PRO A 240 8.42 -15.39 24.38
CA PRO A 240 9.21 -16.30 25.20
C PRO A 240 10.64 -15.81 25.49
N VAL A 241 11.12 -16.02 26.72
CA VAL A 241 12.48 -15.65 27.14
C VAL A 241 13.52 -16.70 26.73
N GLU A 242 14.69 -16.29 26.26
CA GLU A 242 15.77 -17.17 25.79
C GLU A 242 16.38 -18.05 26.91
N GLY A 243 16.93 -19.20 26.53
CA GLY A 243 17.80 -20.00 27.40
C GLY A 243 17.10 -20.89 28.43
N GLN A 244 15.78 -21.07 28.35
CA GLN A 244 15.03 -21.96 29.23
C GLN A 244 15.15 -23.44 28.81
N ASP A 245 14.48 -23.86 27.73
CA ASP A 245 14.42 -25.24 27.26
C ASP A 245 14.12 -25.35 25.75
N SER A 246 14.31 -26.56 25.18
CA SER A 246 14.05 -26.84 23.76
C SER A 246 12.60 -26.67 23.37
N ASP A 247 11.66 -27.05 24.25
CA ASP A 247 10.22 -27.00 23.97
C ASP A 247 9.72 -25.56 23.84
N LEU A 248 10.38 -24.61 24.50
CA LEU A 248 10.08 -23.19 24.35
C LEU A 248 10.55 -22.62 23.01
N HIS A 249 11.54 -23.24 22.36
CA HIS A 249 11.90 -22.86 20.99
C HIS A 249 10.74 -23.16 20.02
N ASP A 250 10.08 -24.31 20.18
CA ASP A 250 8.91 -24.68 19.39
C ASP A 250 7.72 -23.75 19.66
N ILE A 251 7.50 -23.34 20.92
CA ILE A 251 6.47 -22.35 21.28
C ILE A 251 6.80 -20.98 20.67
N ALA A 252 8.06 -20.53 20.74
CA ALA A 252 8.50 -19.27 20.17
C ALA A 252 8.33 -19.23 18.65
N LEU A 253 8.72 -20.31 17.96
CA LEU A 253 8.47 -20.48 16.53
C LEU A 253 6.98 -20.44 16.23
N ALA A 254 6.16 -21.21 16.97
CA ALA A 254 4.73 -21.26 16.73
C ALA A 254 4.04 -19.89 16.89
N LEU A 255 4.43 -19.14 17.91
CA LEU A 255 3.93 -17.76 18.10
C LEU A 255 4.36 -16.85 16.96
N GLU A 256 5.59 -16.96 16.47
CA GLU A 256 6.04 -16.17 15.32
C GLU A 256 5.29 -16.55 14.04
N VAL A 257 5.05 -17.84 13.80
CA VAL A 257 4.26 -18.32 12.65
C VAL A 257 2.86 -17.71 12.66
N VAL A 258 2.19 -17.68 13.81
CA VAL A 258 0.86 -17.07 13.90
C VAL A 258 0.93 -15.55 13.74
N ARG A 259 1.94 -14.87 14.33
CA ARG A 259 2.16 -13.43 14.15
C ARG A 259 2.39 -13.07 12.68
N PHE A 260 3.31 -13.77 12.03
CA PHE A 260 3.65 -13.55 10.63
C PHE A 260 2.44 -13.75 9.73
N PHE A 261 1.61 -14.76 10.02
CA PHE A 261 0.36 -14.97 9.30
C PHE A 261 -0.54 -13.74 9.39
N TYR A 262 -0.90 -13.28 10.58
CA TYR A 262 -1.83 -12.15 10.70
C TYR A 262 -1.24 -10.80 10.30
N ASP A 263 0.08 -10.61 10.46
CA ASP A 263 0.74 -9.34 10.12
C ASP A 263 0.99 -9.19 8.61
N PHE A 264 1.33 -10.28 7.92
CA PHE A 264 1.81 -10.22 6.53
C PHE A 264 1.00 -11.05 5.52
N LEU A 265 0.36 -12.15 5.94
CA LEU A 265 -0.32 -13.07 5.02
C LEU A 265 -1.84 -12.90 4.99
N TRP A 266 -2.48 -12.83 6.16
CA TRP A 266 -3.93 -12.67 6.28
C TRP A 266 -4.39 -11.33 5.71
N ARG A 267 -5.57 -11.34 5.10
CA ARG A 267 -6.31 -10.12 4.75
C ARG A 267 -7.75 -10.25 5.21
N ASP A 268 -8.33 -9.13 5.65
CA ASP A 268 -9.72 -9.08 6.12
C ASP A 268 -10.76 -9.35 5.01
N TRP A 269 -10.33 -9.52 3.76
CA TRP A 269 -11.20 -9.91 2.64
C TRP A 269 -11.06 -11.39 2.25
N ASP A 270 -10.18 -12.14 2.91
CA ASP A 270 -9.98 -13.56 2.62
C ASP A 270 -11.19 -14.40 3.05
N ASP A 271 -11.85 -14.06 4.16
CA ASP A 271 -13.07 -14.71 4.66
C ASP A 271 -14.37 -14.11 4.06
N GLU A 272 -14.28 -12.96 3.38
CA GLU A 272 -15.42 -12.33 2.74
C GLU A 272 -15.72 -12.93 1.36
N GLU A 273 -14.70 -13.45 0.65
CA GLU A 273 -14.79 -14.01 -0.70
C GLU A 273 -14.34 -15.47 -0.75
N SER A 274 -15.08 -16.31 -1.47
CA SER A 274 -14.70 -17.72 -1.65
C SER A 274 -13.40 -17.83 -2.47
N CYS A 275 -12.36 -18.41 -1.89
CA CYS A 275 -11.10 -18.71 -2.57
C CYS A 275 -11.05 -20.21 -2.93
N GLU A 276 -10.90 -20.54 -4.22
CA GLU A 276 -10.84 -21.96 -4.66
C GLU A 276 -9.56 -22.67 -4.19
N ASN A 277 -8.45 -21.94 -4.03
CA ASN A 277 -7.17 -22.49 -3.58
C ASN A 277 -6.45 -21.52 -2.65
N TYR A 278 -6.78 -21.59 -1.37
CA TYR A 278 -6.22 -20.70 -0.35
C TYR A 278 -4.72 -20.92 -0.12
N ALA A 279 -4.24 -22.17 -0.23
CA ALA A 279 -2.81 -22.48 -0.07
C ALA A 279 -1.96 -21.79 -1.15
N ALA A 280 -2.38 -21.81 -2.41
CA ALA A 280 -1.69 -21.09 -3.48
C ALA A 280 -1.69 -19.58 -3.25
N LEU A 281 -2.79 -19.00 -2.76
CA LEU A 281 -2.84 -17.57 -2.40
C LEU A 281 -1.83 -17.21 -1.30
N ILE A 282 -1.69 -18.08 -0.29
CA ILE A 282 -0.74 -17.88 0.80
C ILE A 282 0.71 -18.00 0.31
N GLU A 283 1.00 -18.98 -0.55
CA GLU A 283 2.30 -19.10 -1.22
C GLU A 283 2.66 -17.81 -1.99
N GLU A 284 1.72 -17.25 -2.74
CA GLU A 284 1.92 -15.99 -3.47
C GLU A 284 2.23 -14.81 -2.56
N ARG A 285 1.58 -14.72 -1.39
CA ARG A 285 1.88 -13.67 -0.41
C ARG A 285 3.21 -13.87 0.30
N ILE A 286 3.63 -15.11 0.56
CA ILE A 286 4.98 -15.42 1.05
C ILE A 286 6.03 -14.98 0.02
N ASN A 287 5.79 -15.28 -1.26
CA ASN A 287 6.64 -14.87 -2.37
C ASN A 287 6.75 -13.35 -2.47
N LEU A 288 5.61 -12.63 -2.43
CA LEU A 288 5.57 -11.17 -2.43
C LEU A 288 6.36 -10.58 -1.26
N TRP A 289 6.19 -11.13 -0.05
CA TRP A 289 6.95 -10.69 1.12
C TRP A 289 8.45 -10.88 0.92
N CYS A 290 8.88 -12.06 0.43
CA CYS A 290 10.29 -12.34 0.16
C CYS A 290 10.87 -11.40 -0.89
N ASP A 291 10.17 -11.17 -2.00
CA ASP A 291 10.60 -10.29 -3.09
C ASP A 291 10.76 -8.83 -2.63
N ILE A 292 9.97 -8.40 -1.63
CA ILE A 292 10.12 -7.08 -0.99
C ILE A 292 11.37 -7.04 -0.11
N GLN A 293 11.65 -8.12 0.66
CA GLN A 293 12.79 -8.14 1.57
C GLN A 293 14.14 -8.26 0.84
N ASP A 294 14.21 -9.05 -0.22
CA ASP A 294 15.44 -9.27 -0.99
C ASP A 294 15.72 -8.18 -2.04
N GLY A 295 14.79 -7.24 -2.23
CA GLY A 295 14.91 -6.11 -3.15
C GLY A 295 14.57 -6.45 -4.60
N THR A 296 14.02 -7.64 -4.87
CA THR A 296 13.46 -7.99 -6.19
C THR A 296 12.36 -7.01 -6.60
N ILE A 297 11.55 -6.56 -5.64
CA ILE A 297 10.67 -5.41 -5.81
C ILE A 297 11.43 -4.14 -5.39
N PRO A 298 11.60 -3.15 -6.29
CA PRO A 298 12.27 -1.90 -5.96
C PRO A 298 11.64 -1.18 -4.75
N GLY A 299 12.47 -0.54 -3.94
CA GLY A 299 12.07 0.16 -2.71
C GLY A 299 10.85 1.09 -2.86
N PRO A 300 10.81 2.00 -3.86
CA PRO A 300 9.65 2.89 -4.08
C PRO A 300 8.35 2.12 -4.36
N ILE A 301 8.44 1.01 -5.10
CA ILE A 301 7.31 0.15 -5.45
C ILE A 301 6.82 -0.60 -4.22
N ALA A 302 7.73 -1.15 -3.41
CA ALA A 302 7.40 -1.79 -2.15
C ALA A 302 6.77 -0.81 -1.14
N GLN A 303 7.26 0.43 -1.07
CA GLN A 303 6.69 1.49 -0.24
C GLN A 303 5.26 1.83 -0.67
N ARG A 304 5.00 1.86 -1.98
CA ARG A 304 3.65 2.08 -2.50
C ARG A 304 2.67 0.99 -2.10
N PHE A 305 3.06 -0.28 -2.21
CA PHE A 305 2.25 -1.39 -1.74
C PHE A 305 1.92 -1.23 -0.24
N LYS A 306 2.95 -0.96 0.59
CA LYS A 306 2.79 -0.73 2.03
C LYS A 306 1.84 0.43 2.35
N LYS A 307 2.02 1.59 1.69
CA LYS A 307 1.15 2.77 1.84
C LYS A 307 -0.30 2.47 1.43
N THR A 308 -0.49 1.71 0.37
CA THR A 308 -1.82 1.29 -0.10
C THR A 308 -2.50 0.36 0.91
N LEU A 309 -1.75 -0.61 1.44
CA LEU A 309 -2.23 -1.56 2.45
C LEU A 309 -2.58 -0.84 3.77
N GLU A 310 -1.75 0.10 4.20
CA GLU A 310 -2.01 0.93 5.37
C GLU A 310 -3.24 1.83 5.18
N LYS A 311 -3.35 2.48 4.01
CA LYS A 311 -4.54 3.27 3.66
C LYS A 311 -5.81 2.41 3.71
N TYR A 312 -5.75 1.17 3.20
CA TYR A 312 -6.84 0.22 3.29
C TYR A 312 -7.24 -0.07 4.75
N LYS A 313 -6.27 -0.41 5.60
CA LYS A 313 -6.51 -0.70 7.03
C LYS A 313 -7.16 0.49 7.74
N ASN A 314 -6.64 1.69 7.52
CA ASN A 314 -7.19 2.92 8.11
C ASN A 314 -8.62 3.18 7.64
N LYS A 315 -8.90 3.03 6.34
CA LYS A 315 -10.26 3.21 5.80
C LYS A 315 -11.26 2.19 6.32
N ARG A 316 -10.84 0.94 6.55
CA ARG A 316 -11.64 -0.09 7.22
C ARG A 316 -12.02 0.32 8.64
N VAL A 317 -11.05 0.78 9.44
CA VAL A 317 -11.31 1.27 10.81
C VAL A 317 -12.28 2.46 10.78
N GLU A 318 -12.04 3.45 9.92
CA GLU A 318 -12.95 4.59 9.75
C GLU A 318 -14.40 4.16 9.42
N LEU A 319 -14.57 3.14 8.56
CA LEU A 319 -15.89 2.62 8.21
C LEU A 319 -16.57 1.96 9.42
N VAL A 320 -15.83 1.12 10.15
CA VAL A 320 -16.36 0.42 11.34
C VAL A 320 -16.76 1.44 12.42
N GLU A 321 -15.91 2.42 12.69
CA GLU A 321 -16.22 3.51 13.63
C GLU A 321 -17.43 4.30 13.18
N TYR A 322 -17.49 4.66 11.89
CA TYR A 322 -18.63 5.37 11.33
C TYR A 322 -19.93 4.57 11.53
N GLN A 323 -19.95 3.30 11.15
CA GLN A 323 -21.10 2.41 11.32
C GLN A 323 -21.52 2.26 12.78
N SER A 324 -20.57 2.20 13.71
CA SER A 324 -20.85 2.09 15.14
C SER A 324 -21.51 3.34 15.74
N ASN A 325 -21.35 4.50 15.11
CA ASN A 325 -21.92 5.77 15.52
C ASN A 325 -23.30 6.04 14.91
N ILE A 326 -23.71 5.27 13.90
CA ILE A 326 -25.05 5.36 13.30
C ILE A 326 -26.07 4.77 14.29
N LYS A 327 -27.19 5.48 14.49
CA LYS A 327 -28.32 4.97 15.28
C LYS A 327 -29.01 3.81 14.54
N GLU A 328 -29.91 3.08 15.20
CA GLU A 328 -30.51 1.85 14.64
C GLU A 328 -31.11 2.00 13.23
N ASP A 329 -31.59 3.21 12.85
CA ASP A 329 -32.01 3.53 11.49
C ASP A 329 -31.12 4.62 10.85
N PRO A 330 -30.34 4.29 9.79
CA PRO A 330 -29.56 5.27 9.05
C PRO A 330 -30.47 6.20 8.23
N SER A 331 -30.21 7.51 8.30
CA SER A 331 -30.74 8.46 7.33
C SER A 331 -30.18 8.21 5.93
N ALA A 332 -30.86 8.71 4.90
CA ALA A 332 -30.37 8.60 3.51
C ALA A 332 -28.97 9.23 3.33
N ALA A 333 -28.66 10.31 4.05
CA ALA A 333 -27.34 10.94 4.00
C ALA A 333 -26.26 10.04 4.62
N GLU A 334 -26.54 9.42 5.76
CA GLU A 334 -25.62 8.47 6.41
C GLU A 334 -25.39 7.21 5.57
N ALA A 335 -26.45 6.70 4.92
CA ALA A 335 -26.34 5.57 4.00
C ALA A 335 -25.44 5.90 2.79
N VAL A 336 -25.60 7.08 2.19
CA VAL A 336 -24.76 7.54 1.07
C VAL A 336 -23.31 7.69 1.51
N GLU A 337 -23.05 8.25 2.69
CA GLU A 337 -21.68 8.44 3.18
C GLU A 337 -21.01 7.10 3.54
N CYS A 338 -21.76 6.16 4.14
CA CYS A 338 -21.32 4.79 4.36
C CYS A 338 -20.94 4.12 3.03
N TRP A 339 -21.76 4.32 1.98
CA TRP A 339 -21.50 3.74 0.66
C TRP A 339 -20.24 4.32 -0.01
N LYS A 340 -19.97 5.63 0.14
CA LYS A 340 -18.72 6.23 -0.34
C LYS A 340 -17.49 5.62 0.34
N LYS A 341 -17.53 5.48 1.67
CA LYS A 341 -16.46 4.85 2.44
C LYS A 341 -16.23 3.40 2.03
N TYR A 342 -17.31 2.64 1.87
CA TYR A 342 -17.27 1.27 1.38
C TYR A 342 -16.66 1.18 -0.04
N TYR A 343 -17.06 2.06 -0.94
CA TYR A 343 -16.53 2.10 -2.31
C TYR A 343 -15.01 2.35 -2.34
N GLU A 344 -14.50 3.26 -1.50
CA GLU A 344 -13.06 3.49 -1.39
C GLU A 344 -12.31 2.22 -0.92
N ILE A 345 -12.86 1.49 0.04
CA ILE A 345 -12.30 0.21 0.53
C ILE A 345 -12.27 -0.84 -0.58
N VAL A 346 -13.37 -1.00 -1.32
CA VAL A 346 -13.45 -1.96 -2.45
C VAL A 346 -12.42 -1.63 -3.53
N MET A 347 -12.24 -0.34 -3.85
CA MET A 347 -11.23 0.11 -4.81
C MET A 347 -9.80 -0.20 -4.35
N LEU A 348 -9.49 0.05 -3.06
CA LEU A 348 -8.19 -0.28 -2.48
C LEU A 348 -7.94 -1.79 -2.43
N CYS A 349 -8.96 -2.58 -2.07
CA CYS A 349 -8.92 -4.05 -2.07
C CYS A 349 -8.59 -4.59 -3.47
N GLY A 350 -9.31 -4.12 -4.50
CA GLY A 350 -9.04 -4.49 -5.89
C GLY A 350 -7.62 -4.15 -6.33
N LEU A 351 -7.10 -2.98 -5.92
CA LEU A 351 -5.72 -2.59 -6.19
C LEU A 351 -4.72 -3.54 -5.52
N LEU A 352 -4.91 -3.87 -4.24
CA LEU A 352 -4.05 -4.79 -3.50
C LEU A 352 -4.07 -6.22 -4.07
N LYS A 353 -5.23 -6.70 -4.53
CA LYS A 353 -5.31 -7.99 -5.23
C LYS A 353 -4.52 -8.00 -6.54
N MET A 354 -4.50 -6.89 -7.28
CA MET A 354 -3.64 -6.78 -8.46
C MET A 354 -2.14 -6.80 -8.12
N TRP A 355 -1.75 -6.28 -6.95
CA TRP A 355 -0.37 -6.41 -6.45
C TRP A 355 0.01 -7.84 -6.09
N GLU A 356 -0.93 -8.57 -5.49
CA GLU A 356 -0.75 -9.97 -5.08
C GLU A 356 -0.73 -10.92 -6.30
N ASP A 357 -1.22 -10.49 -7.47
CA ASP A 357 -1.07 -11.22 -8.74
C ASP A 357 0.37 -11.12 -9.30
N LEU A 358 0.93 -12.27 -9.71
CA LEU A 358 2.33 -12.43 -10.14
C LEU A 358 2.77 -11.47 -11.25
N ARG A 359 1.83 -10.96 -12.03
CA ARG A 359 2.10 -10.25 -13.29
C ARG A 359 2.72 -8.86 -13.11
N LEU A 360 2.61 -8.28 -11.91
CA LEU A 360 2.94 -6.87 -11.69
C LEU A 360 4.08 -6.62 -10.72
N ARG A 361 4.70 -7.64 -10.10
CA ARG A 361 5.63 -7.45 -8.95
C ARG A 361 6.78 -6.46 -9.20
N VAL A 362 7.32 -6.38 -10.42
CA VAL A 362 8.49 -5.54 -10.72
C VAL A 362 8.13 -4.06 -10.95
N HIS A 363 6.89 -3.72 -11.31
CA HIS A 363 6.47 -2.34 -11.63
C HIS A 363 5.24 -1.85 -10.86
N GLY A 364 4.48 -2.77 -10.27
CA GLY A 364 3.17 -2.53 -9.68
C GLY A 364 2.07 -2.24 -10.71
N PRO A 365 0.80 -2.29 -10.30
CA PRO A 365 -0.31 -1.67 -11.02
C PRO A 365 -0.14 -0.16 -11.08
N PHE A 366 -0.51 0.48 -12.20
CA PHE A 366 -0.63 1.95 -12.26
C PHE A 366 -1.69 2.46 -11.28
N PHE A 367 -1.51 3.67 -10.75
CA PHE A 367 -2.45 4.19 -9.76
C PHE A 367 -3.80 4.48 -10.44
N PRO A 368 -4.94 3.99 -9.91
CA PRO A 368 -6.24 4.30 -10.48
C PRO A 368 -6.49 5.81 -10.38
N ARG A 369 -6.62 6.47 -11.53
CA ARG A 369 -6.78 7.93 -11.61
C ARG A 369 -8.24 8.33 -11.58
N ILE A 370 -8.56 9.37 -10.81
CA ILE A 370 -9.82 10.10 -10.99
C ILE A 370 -9.77 10.75 -12.36
N LEU A 371 -10.70 10.37 -13.24
CA LEU A 371 -10.76 10.87 -14.61
C LEU A 371 -11.15 12.35 -14.59
N ARG A 372 -10.18 13.24 -14.83
CA ARG A 372 -10.48 14.62 -15.19
C ARG A 372 -11.08 14.62 -16.58
N ARG A 373 -12.25 15.22 -16.72
CA ARG A 373 -12.91 15.37 -18.02
C ARG A 373 -12.11 16.34 -18.88
N ARG A 374 -11.79 15.94 -20.11
CA ARG A 374 -11.22 16.82 -21.14
C ARG A 374 -12.12 18.05 -21.32
N LYS A 375 -11.54 19.25 -21.29
CA LYS A 375 -12.31 20.50 -21.49
C LYS A 375 -12.63 20.73 -22.96
N GLY A 376 -11.74 20.30 -23.85
CA GLY A 376 -11.87 20.50 -25.28
C GLY A 376 -11.49 21.92 -25.68
N LYS A 377 -12.06 22.41 -26.78
CA LYS A 377 -11.79 23.77 -27.29
C LYS A 377 -12.63 24.80 -26.52
N ARG A 378 -12.11 26.02 -26.40
CA ARG A 378 -12.84 27.15 -25.80
C ARG A 378 -14.04 27.56 -26.68
N ASP A 379 -15.10 28.07 -26.05
CA ASP A 379 -16.34 28.49 -26.72
C ASP A 379 -16.11 29.59 -27.78
N PHE A 380 -15.16 30.50 -27.54
CA PHE A 380 -14.80 31.57 -28.47
C PHE A 380 -13.77 31.15 -29.53
N GLY A 381 -13.34 29.88 -29.52
CA GLY A 381 -12.54 29.25 -30.59
C GLY A 381 -11.08 29.70 -30.72
N LYS A 382 -10.60 30.66 -29.92
CA LYS A 382 -9.19 31.09 -29.91
C LYS A 382 -8.39 30.35 -28.84
N THR A 383 -7.10 30.19 -29.08
CA THR A 383 -6.14 29.61 -28.14
C THR A 383 -5.46 30.70 -27.32
N ILE A 384 -5.01 30.35 -26.12
CA ILE A 384 -4.30 31.24 -25.20
C ILE A 384 -2.89 30.69 -24.98
N THR A 385 -1.93 31.61 -24.91
CA THR A 385 -0.58 31.31 -24.42
C THR A 385 -0.47 31.70 -22.95
N HIS A 386 -0.33 30.70 -22.10
CA HIS A 386 -0.18 30.83 -20.66
C HIS A 386 1.30 31.05 -20.33
N ILE A 387 1.64 32.16 -19.68
CA ILE A 387 3.03 32.47 -19.29
C ILE A 387 3.18 32.17 -17.80
N VAL A 388 4.12 31.30 -17.44
CA VAL A 388 4.40 30.91 -16.06
C VAL A 388 5.69 31.57 -15.58
N ALA A 389 5.54 32.62 -14.77
CA ALA A 389 6.66 33.36 -14.20
C ALA A 389 6.23 34.16 -12.96
N LYS A 390 7.03 34.08 -11.88
CA LYS A 390 6.82 34.88 -10.65
C LYS A 390 6.92 36.38 -10.93
N VAL A 391 7.83 36.78 -11.82
CA VAL A 391 8.01 38.18 -12.24
C VAL A 391 8.09 38.21 -13.75
N MET A 392 7.30 39.09 -14.37
CA MET A 392 7.23 39.25 -15.81
C MET A 392 8.04 40.48 -16.24
N THR A 393 8.89 40.31 -17.26
CA THR A 393 9.61 41.40 -17.92
C THR A 393 9.10 41.58 -19.33
N THR A 394 9.27 42.77 -19.91
CA THR A 394 8.88 43.04 -21.29
C THR A 394 9.64 42.16 -22.28
N ASP A 395 10.86 41.77 -21.95
CA ASP A 395 11.72 40.91 -22.76
C ASP A 395 11.12 39.52 -22.99
N MET A 396 10.39 39.00 -21.99
CA MET A 396 9.77 37.67 -22.03
C MET A 396 8.64 37.55 -23.07
N VAL A 397 8.09 38.67 -23.53
CA VAL A 397 7.01 38.68 -24.55
C VAL A 397 7.45 39.25 -25.89
N LYS A 398 8.72 39.65 -26.04
CA LYS A 398 9.23 40.27 -27.27
C LYS A 398 9.12 39.37 -28.50
N ASP A 399 9.27 38.06 -28.31
CA ASP A 399 9.30 37.08 -29.41
C ASP A 399 7.90 36.52 -29.73
N LEU A 400 6.86 36.94 -29.02
CA LEU A 400 5.48 36.52 -29.27
C LEU A 400 4.84 37.41 -30.34
N SER A 401 3.95 36.83 -31.15
CA SER A 401 3.25 37.61 -32.18
C SER A 401 2.24 38.57 -31.55
N SER A 402 2.02 39.72 -32.18
CA SER A 402 1.10 40.76 -31.68
C SER A 402 -0.36 40.29 -31.51
N ASP A 403 -0.75 39.21 -32.20
CA ASP A 403 -2.12 38.66 -32.15
C ASP A 403 -2.27 37.55 -31.08
N THR A 404 -1.20 37.21 -30.36
CA THR A 404 -1.22 36.16 -29.34
C THR A 404 -1.99 36.62 -28.11
N LEU A 405 -2.98 35.84 -27.69
CA LEU A 405 -3.68 36.06 -26.42
C LEU A 405 -2.83 35.52 -25.27
N LEU A 406 -2.48 36.38 -24.31
CA LEU A 406 -1.59 36.04 -23.19
C LEU A 406 -2.37 36.00 -21.87
N GLN A 407 -2.04 35.03 -21.03
CA GLN A 407 -2.47 35.00 -19.64
C GLN A 407 -1.28 34.63 -18.75
N GLN A 408 -0.95 35.50 -17.79
CA GLN A 408 0.13 35.25 -16.83
C GLN A 408 -0.37 34.42 -15.64
N HIS A 409 0.48 33.52 -15.16
CA HIS A 409 0.32 32.76 -13.92
C HIS A 409 1.63 32.83 -13.13
N ASP A 410 1.52 32.90 -11.80
CA ASP A 410 2.62 32.80 -10.85
C ASP A 410 2.99 31.35 -10.53
N ASP A 411 2.07 30.42 -10.81
CA ASP A 411 2.16 29.00 -10.51
C ASP A 411 1.83 28.13 -11.74
N LEU A 412 2.52 26.99 -11.87
CA LEU A 412 2.38 26.09 -13.03
C LEU A 412 1.07 25.29 -12.96
N ASP A 413 0.60 24.90 -11.77
CA ASP A 413 -0.67 24.19 -11.63
C ASP A 413 -1.85 25.07 -12.01
N LEU A 414 -1.85 26.35 -11.62
CA LEU A 414 -2.87 27.33 -12.03
C LEU A 414 -2.92 27.52 -13.55
N ALA A 415 -1.75 27.53 -14.20
CA ALA A 415 -1.66 27.62 -15.65
C ALA A 415 -2.26 26.39 -16.33
N LEU A 416 -1.90 25.17 -15.88
CA LEU A 416 -2.43 23.91 -16.39
C LEU A 416 -3.95 23.80 -16.15
N ASP A 417 -4.43 24.24 -14.99
CA ASP A 417 -5.85 24.29 -14.66
C ASP A 417 -6.64 25.29 -15.52
N SER A 418 -5.97 26.25 -16.12
CA SER A 418 -6.59 27.24 -17.02
C SER A 418 -6.53 26.83 -18.49
N CYS A 419 -5.78 25.78 -18.85
CA CYS A 419 -5.58 25.34 -20.22
C CYS A 419 -6.81 24.64 -20.82
N TYR A 420 -6.97 24.79 -22.13
CA TYR A 420 -7.92 24.10 -23.02
C TYR A 420 -7.15 23.49 -24.21
N SER A 421 -7.79 22.59 -24.95
CA SER A 421 -7.17 21.97 -26.13
C SER A 421 -6.78 23.04 -27.17
N GLY A 422 -5.50 23.06 -27.56
CA GLY A 422 -4.86 24.01 -28.46
C GLY A 422 -4.02 25.09 -27.77
N ASP A 423 -4.11 25.21 -26.44
CA ASP A 423 -3.36 26.20 -25.68
C ASP A 423 -1.87 25.84 -25.56
N THR A 424 -1.06 26.86 -25.30
CA THR A 424 0.39 26.73 -25.09
C THR A 424 0.78 27.29 -23.73
N VAL A 425 1.54 26.53 -22.95
CA VAL A 425 2.14 26.94 -21.67
C VAL A 425 3.61 27.23 -21.91
N VAL A 426 4.03 28.43 -21.56
CA VAL A 426 5.40 28.93 -21.72
C VAL A 426 6.02 29.08 -20.33
N ILE A 427 7.11 28.36 -20.09
CA ILE A 427 7.81 28.32 -18.81
C ILE A 427 9.18 28.98 -18.99
N PHE A 428 9.54 29.86 -18.06
CA PHE A 428 10.83 30.56 -18.06
C PHE A 428 11.82 29.89 -17.09
N PRO A 429 13.10 30.28 -17.08
CA PRO A 429 14.09 29.72 -16.17
C PRO A 429 13.66 29.85 -14.71
N GLY A 430 13.71 28.73 -13.98
CA GLY A 430 13.20 28.63 -12.62
C GLY A 430 13.01 27.18 -12.17
N GLU A 431 12.66 27.05 -10.89
CA GLU A 431 12.30 25.78 -10.25
C GLU A 431 10.79 25.74 -10.02
N TYR A 432 10.16 24.64 -10.45
CA TYR A 432 8.72 24.48 -10.45
C TYR A 432 8.33 23.11 -9.87
N GLN A 433 7.15 23.07 -9.27
CA GLN A 433 6.43 21.85 -8.93
C GLN A 433 5.04 21.96 -9.54
N ALA A 434 4.50 20.86 -10.05
CA ALA A 434 3.16 20.84 -10.62
C ALA A 434 2.54 19.45 -10.51
N VAL A 435 1.51 19.35 -9.67
CA VAL A 435 0.72 18.13 -9.48
C VAL A 435 -0.17 17.84 -10.69
N ASN A 436 -0.64 18.88 -11.38
CA ASN A 436 -1.52 18.77 -12.54
C ASN A 436 -0.85 18.17 -13.78
N LEU A 437 0.49 18.10 -13.81
CA LEU A 437 1.20 17.34 -14.84
C LEU A 437 0.88 15.84 -14.78
N ALA A 438 0.46 15.32 -13.62
CA ALA A 438 0.06 13.92 -13.47
C ALA A 438 -1.29 13.60 -14.13
N LEU A 439 -1.93 14.58 -14.78
CA LEU A 439 -3.24 14.41 -15.42
C LEU A 439 -3.48 15.38 -16.60
N LEU A 440 -2.74 15.21 -17.68
CA LEU A 440 -2.92 15.96 -18.93
C LEU A 440 -3.98 15.29 -19.83
N THR A 441 -5.10 15.97 -20.05
CA THR A 441 -6.25 15.43 -20.80
C THR A 441 -6.64 16.26 -22.02
N ASP A 442 -6.06 17.45 -22.17
CA ASP A 442 -6.27 18.36 -23.29
C ASP A 442 -5.02 18.42 -24.17
N ASP A 443 -5.22 18.65 -25.47
CA ASP A 443 -4.11 18.72 -26.45
C ASP A 443 -3.35 20.04 -26.27
N ILE A 444 -2.27 20.04 -25.50
CA ILE A 444 -1.54 21.26 -25.14
C ILE A 444 -0.04 21.14 -25.44
N ILE A 445 0.61 22.30 -25.57
CA ILE A 445 2.05 22.42 -25.71
C ILE A 445 2.62 23.06 -24.44
N ILE A 446 3.59 22.43 -23.80
CA ILE A 446 4.33 22.98 -22.66
C ILE A 446 5.77 23.18 -23.11
N LYS A 447 6.23 24.43 -23.13
CA LYS A 447 7.52 24.80 -23.71
C LYS A 447 8.33 25.68 -22.76
N GLY A 448 9.58 25.29 -22.54
CA GLY A 448 10.58 26.12 -21.89
C GLY A 448 11.20 27.18 -22.81
N ILE A 449 11.45 28.37 -22.28
CA ILE A 449 12.17 29.47 -22.95
C ILE A 449 13.47 29.72 -22.21
N GLY A 450 14.59 29.43 -22.87
CA GLY A 450 15.92 29.52 -22.27
C GLY A 450 16.66 28.20 -22.41
N LYS A 451 17.64 27.97 -21.52
CA LYS A 451 18.36 26.69 -21.46
C LYS A 451 17.52 25.66 -20.70
N ARG A 452 17.41 24.44 -21.23
CA ARG A 452 16.60 23.36 -20.64
C ARG A 452 17.08 22.99 -19.22
N GLU A 453 18.36 23.18 -18.92
CA GLU A 453 18.98 22.93 -17.61
C GLU A 453 18.53 23.95 -16.54
N GLU A 454 18.09 25.14 -16.95
CA GLU A 454 17.66 26.21 -16.05
C GLU A 454 16.14 26.17 -15.79
N ILE A 455 15.40 25.28 -16.45
CA ILE A 455 13.95 25.11 -16.31
C ILE A 455 13.69 23.73 -15.69
N MET A 456 13.66 23.69 -14.37
CA MET A 456 13.58 22.45 -13.60
C MET A 456 12.18 22.28 -13.02
N ILE A 457 11.50 21.22 -13.43
CA ILE A 457 10.24 20.79 -12.83
C ILE A 457 10.53 19.55 -11.99
N THR A 458 10.31 19.64 -10.69
CA THR A 458 10.49 18.51 -9.77
C THR A 458 9.15 17.87 -9.46
N SER A 459 9.09 16.54 -9.38
CA SER A 459 7.90 15.84 -8.91
C SER A 459 7.71 16.03 -7.41
N GLU A 460 6.47 15.95 -6.94
CA GLU A 460 6.20 15.91 -5.52
C GLU A 460 6.26 14.46 -4.98
N PRO A 461 7.13 14.14 -4.00
CA PRO A 461 7.34 12.76 -3.53
C PRO A 461 6.10 12.09 -2.91
N SER A 462 5.10 12.88 -2.52
CA SER A 462 3.85 12.36 -1.94
C SER A 462 2.90 11.77 -3.00
N HIS A 463 3.12 12.10 -4.28
CA HIS A 463 2.29 11.71 -5.42
C HIS A 463 2.81 10.46 -6.15
N ASP A 464 1.89 9.63 -6.63
CA ASP A 464 2.23 8.35 -7.27
C ASP A 464 2.72 8.49 -8.74
N SER A 465 2.40 9.62 -9.37
CA SER A 465 2.67 9.92 -10.78
C SER A 465 3.28 11.31 -10.92
N PHE A 466 4.17 11.49 -11.91
CA PHE A 466 4.72 12.81 -12.21
C PHE A 466 4.08 13.46 -13.45
N VAL A 467 4.40 13.00 -14.65
CA VAL A 467 3.79 13.53 -15.89
C VAL A 467 3.00 12.44 -16.57
N VAL A 468 1.70 12.65 -16.79
CA VAL A 468 0.85 11.65 -17.45
C VAL A 468 -0.08 12.26 -18.48
N SER A 469 -0.07 11.67 -19.68
CA SER A 469 -0.91 12.10 -20.79
C SER A 469 -1.97 11.06 -21.14
N LYS A 470 -3.21 11.55 -21.32
CA LYS A 470 -4.33 10.86 -21.98
C LYS A 470 -4.81 11.56 -23.26
N ALA A 471 -4.19 12.68 -23.62
CA ALA A 471 -4.63 13.51 -24.73
C ALA A 471 -4.09 13.01 -26.08
N ASP A 472 -4.75 13.41 -27.16
CA ASP A 472 -4.43 12.97 -28.51
C ASP A 472 -3.08 13.54 -28.97
N ASN A 473 -2.71 14.75 -28.51
CA ASN A 473 -1.45 15.40 -28.85
C ASN A 473 -0.97 16.33 -27.72
N VAL A 474 -0.04 15.85 -26.90
CA VAL A 474 0.65 16.65 -25.88
C VAL A 474 2.12 16.78 -26.23
N LYS A 475 2.67 17.99 -26.10
CA LYS A 475 4.10 18.22 -26.37
C LYS A 475 4.79 18.90 -25.19
N LEU A 476 5.91 18.34 -24.75
CA LEU A 476 6.81 18.97 -23.80
C LEU A 476 8.13 19.29 -24.50
N MET A 477 8.60 20.53 -24.39
CA MET A 477 9.77 21.01 -25.10
C MET A 477 10.69 21.81 -24.18
N HIS A 478 12.01 21.63 -24.34
CA HIS A 478 13.04 22.53 -23.80
C HIS A 478 13.03 22.68 -22.26
N LEU A 479 12.83 21.58 -21.53
CA LEU A 479 12.74 21.61 -20.06
C LEU A 479 13.36 20.37 -19.41
N SER A 480 13.63 20.47 -18.11
CA SER A 480 14.12 19.36 -17.29
C SER A 480 13.04 18.85 -16.35
N LEU A 481 12.75 17.56 -16.40
CA LEU A 481 11.92 16.84 -15.45
C LEU A 481 12.83 16.08 -14.47
N ILE A 482 12.61 16.28 -13.17
CA ILE A 482 13.39 15.66 -12.10
C ILE A 482 12.45 14.87 -11.20
N GLN A 483 12.54 13.55 -11.27
CA GLN A 483 11.77 12.64 -10.46
C GLN A 483 12.33 12.54 -9.04
N GLN A 484 11.45 12.56 -8.06
CA GLN A 484 11.69 12.32 -6.64
C GLN A 484 10.58 11.41 -6.11
N GLY A 485 10.92 10.16 -5.78
CA GLY A 485 10.01 9.23 -5.09
C GLY A 485 8.77 8.73 -5.85
N THR A 486 8.53 9.14 -7.11
CA THR A 486 7.33 8.68 -7.85
C THR A 486 7.50 7.26 -8.40
N VAL A 487 6.36 6.59 -8.62
CA VAL A 487 6.29 5.13 -8.74
C VAL A 487 5.80 4.64 -10.10
N ASP A 488 4.97 5.41 -10.81
CA ASP A 488 4.50 5.07 -12.16
C ASP A 488 5.51 5.41 -13.28
N GLY A 489 6.56 6.16 -12.93
CA GLY A 489 7.60 6.65 -13.83
C GLY A 489 7.63 8.17 -13.97
N ILE A 490 8.67 8.68 -14.64
CA ILE A 490 8.82 10.13 -14.88
C ILE A 490 7.75 10.66 -15.84
N VAL A 491 7.42 9.89 -16.88
CA VAL A 491 6.39 10.19 -17.87
C VAL A 491 5.61 8.91 -18.19
N VAL A 492 4.28 8.98 -18.19
CA VAL A 492 3.39 7.88 -18.60
C VAL A 492 2.48 8.35 -19.72
N VAL A 493 2.48 7.67 -20.86
CA VAL A 493 1.53 7.90 -21.95
C VAL A 493 0.47 6.81 -21.89
N GLU A 494 -0.70 7.14 -21.36
CA GLU A 494 -1.80 6.19 -21.17
C GLU A 494 -2.64 6.02 -22.43
N SER A 495 -2.82 7.10 -23.20
CA SER A 495 -3.50 7.09 -24.50
C SER A 495 -3.07 8.27 -25.36
N GLY A 496 -3.32 8.19 -26.67
CA GLY A 496 -3.00 9.26 -27.62
C GLY A 496 -1.52 9.35 -27.94
N HIS A 497 -1.03 10.55 -28.25
CA HIS A 497 0.36 10.79 -28.65
C HIS A 497 1.02 11.86 -27.78
N MET A 498 2.22 11.55 -27.28
CA MET A 498 3.06 12.50 -26.56
C MET A 498 4.38 12.74 -27.31
N THR A 499 4.80 14.01 -27.40
CA THR A 499 6.11 14.40 -27.93
C THR A 499 6.97 14.99 -26.82
N LEU A 500 8.20 14.50 -26.68
CA LEU A 500 9.24 15.05 -25.82
C LEU A 500 10.37 15.55 -26.72
N GLU A 501 10.63 16.85 -26.74
CA GLU A 501 11.64 17.44 -27.63
C GLU A 501 12.65 18.27 -26.83
N ASN A 502 13.92 17.88 -26.93
CA ASN A 502 15.02 18.57 -26.26
C ASN A 502 14.77 18.73 -24.74
N CYS A 503 14.40 17.63 -24.10
CA CYS A 503 14.13 17.56 -22.66
C CYS A 503 15.21 16.75 -21.92
N ILE A 504 15.37 17.01 -20.62
CA ILE A 504 16.19 16.18 -19.73
C ILE A 504 15.26 15.46 -18.74
N LEU A 505 15.34 14.14 -18.69
CA LEU A 505 14.52 13.27 -17.84
C LEU A 505 15.42 12.59 -16.80
N LYS A 506 15.48 13.13 -15.58
CA LYS A 506 16.23 12.55 -14.46
C LYS A 506 15.30 11.68 -13.62
N CYS A 507 15.42 10.38 -13.78
CA CYS A 507 14.59 9.38 -13.13
C CYS A 507 15.23 8.92 -11.82
N GLU A 508 14.41 8.53 -10.85
CA GLU A 508 14.82 7.83 -9.62
C GLU A 508 14.23 6.42 -9.56
N GLY A 509 13.12 6.17 -10.26
CA GLY A 509 12.42 4.88 -10.34
C GLY A 509 12.30 4.41 -11.79
N THR A 510 11.08 4.31 -12.29
CA THR A 510 10.80 3.95 -13.69
C THR A 510 11.03 5.14 -14.63
N GLY A 511 11.54 4.87 -15.84
CA GLY A 511 11.70 5.87 -16.90
C GLY A 511 10.37 6.29 -17.53
N VAL A 512 10.34 6.34 -18.87
CA VAL A 512 9.13 6.68 -19.63
C VAL A 512 8.31 5.42 -19.93
N CYS A 513 7.03 5.39 -19.57
CA CYS A 513 6.12 4.27 -19.80
C CYS A 513 5.11 4.60 -20.91
N VAL A 514 4.95 3.73 -21.91
CA VAL A 514 3.95 3.89 -22.97
C VAL A 514 2.98 2.70 -22.94
N LEU A 515 1.71 2.97 -22.65
CA LEU A 515 0.69 1.95 -22.49
C LEU A 515 0.12 1.47 -23.84
N THR A 516 -0.63 0.37 -23.80
CA THR A 516 -1.28 -0.26 -24.96
C THR A 516 -2.05 0.76 -25.80
N GLY A 517 -1.72 0.85 -27.09
CA GLY A 517 -2.38 1.73 -28.05
C GLY A 517 -1.96 3.21 -27.98
N ALA A 518 -1.06 3.57 -27.08
CA ALA A 518 -0.48 4.91 -27.01
C ALA A 518 0.77 5.03 -27.89
N ALA A 519 1.14 6.28 -28.20
CA ALA A 519 2.29 6.59 -29.03
C ALA A 519 3.19 7.67 -28.40
N LEU A 520 4.49 7.51 -28.56
CA LEU A 520 5.51 8.42 -28.02
C LEU A 520 6.48 8.84 -29.13
N THR A 521 6.86 10.10 -29.13
CA THR A 521 8.00 10.60 -29.93
C THR A 521 8.95 11.33 -29.01
N ILE A 522 10.20 10.87 -28.95
CA ILE A 522 11.27 11.57 -28.22
C ILE A 522 12.33 11.98 -29.22
N THR A 523 12.69 13.27 -29.22
CA THR A 523 13.77 13.80 -30.05
C THR A 523 14.74 14.65 -29.22
N ASP A 524 16.04 14.55 -29.49
CA ASP A 524 17.09 15.41 -28.93
C ASP A 524 17.12 15.46 -27.39
N SER A 525 16.62 14.42 -26.71
CA SER A 525 16.40 14.39 -25.27
C SER A 525 17.34 13.44 -24.54
N GLU A 526 17.53 13.66 -23.25
CA GLU A 526 18.38 12.86 -22.36
C GLU A 526 17.52 12.15 -21.31
N ILE A 527 17.75 10.85 -21.09
CA ILE A 527 17.07 10.04 -20.06
C ILE A 527 18.11 9.35 -19.20
N THR A 528 18.08 9.60 -17.89
CA THR A 528 19.06 9.06 -16.94
C THR A 528 18.43 8.60 -15.63
N GLY A 529 19.11 7.69 -14.92
CA GLY A 529 18.81 7.35 -13.53
C GLY A 529 17.67 6.35 -13.30
N ALA A 530 17.09 5.78 -14.36
CA ALA A 530 16.01 4.81 -14.20
C ALA A 530 16.53 3.51 -13.57
N GLN A 531 15.85 3.01 -12.54
CA GLN A 531 16.16 1.72 -11.89
C GLN A 531 15.75 0.51 -12.73
N GLY A 532 15.06 0.75 -13.86
CA GLY A 532 14.63 -0.22 -14.86
C GLY A 532 15.06 0.21 -16.27
N ALA A 533 14.16 0.04 -17.23
CA ALA A 533 14.34 0.60 -18.57
C ALA A 533 14.19 2.13 -18.56
N GLY A 534 14.96 2.83 -19.40
CA GLY A 534 14.77 4.25 -19.64
C GLY A 534 13.46 4.55 -20.39
N VAL A 535 13.05 3.65 -21.29
CA VAL A 535 11.72 3.67 -21.96
C VAL A 535 11.13 2.26 -21.94
N GLU A 536 9.88 2.13 -21.52
CA GLU A 536 9.13 0.88 -21.46
C GLU A 536 7.89 0.94 -22.36
N LEU A 537 7.74 -0.05 -23.24
CA LEU A 537 6.64 -0.16 -24.21
C LEU A 537 5.75 -1.37 -23.92
N TYR A 538 4.45 -1.12 -23.76
CA TYR A 538 3.42 -2.16 -23.60
C TYR A 538 2.93 -2.69 -24.97
N PRO A 539 2.28 -3.86 -25.02
CA PRO A 539 1.74 -4.43 -26.26
C PRO A 539 0.91 -3.43 -27.07
N GLY A 540 1.17 -3.32 -28.38
CA GLY A 540 0.44 -2.42 -29.29
C GLY A 540 0.73 -0.92 -29.12
N SER A 541 1.72 -0.55 -28.31
CA SER A 541 2.22 0.84 -28.24
C SER A 541 3.25 1.13 -29.35
N MET A 542 3.45 2.41 -29.67
CA MET A 542 4.47 2.84 -30.63
C MET A 542 5.41 3.88 -30.04
N ALA A 543 6.69 3.83 -30.41
CA ALA A 543 7.65 4.85 -30.04
C ALA A 543 8.60 5.19 -31.18
N ILE A 544 8.87 6.48 -31.35
CA ILE A 544 9.87 7.04 -32.26
C ILE A 544 10.93 7.72 -31.41
N LEU A 545 12.18 7.30 -31.55
CA LEU A 545 13.31 7.83 -30.78
C LEU A 545 14.38 8.32 -31.76
N GLU A 546 14.63 9.63 -31.80
CA GLU A 546 15.65 10.23 -32.65
C GLU A 546 16.64 11.07 -31.84
N ARG A 547 17.95 10.86 -32.03
CA ARG A 547 19.01 11.68 -31.41
C ARG A 547 18.88 11.81 -29.87
N ASN A 548 18.53 10.73 -29.18
CA ASN A 548 18.37 10.72 -27.72
C ASN A 548 19.54 10.03 -27.02
N GLU A 549 19.84 10.49 -25.80
CA GLU A 549 20.87 9.92 -24.93
C GLU A 549 20.22 9.19 -23.74
N ILE A 550 20.18 7.85 -23.77
CA ILE A 550 19.63 7.03 -22.68
C ILE A 550 20.78 6.28 -21.99
N HIS A 551 21.04 6.59 -20.72
CA HIS A 551 22.19 6.04 -20.02
C HIS A 551 22.00 6.02 -18.49
N HIS A 552 22.80 5.23 -17.77
CA HIS A 552 22.62 4.98 -16.33
C HIS A 552 21.20 4.46 -15.97
N CYS A 553 20.62 3.65 -16.86
CA CYS A 553 19.37 2.94 -16.63
C CYS A 553 19.66 1.44 -16.53
N ASN A 554 19.17 0.74 -15.51
CA ASN A 554 19.52 -0.67 -15.27
C ASN A 554 18.32 -1.60 -15.27
N ASN A 555 18.40 -2.68 -16.06
CA ASN A 555 17.56 -3.87 -15.91
C ASN A 555 18.47 -5.02 -15.46
N LEU A 556 18.38 -5.49 -14.22
CA LEU A 556 19.04 -6.72 -13.76
C LEU A 556 17.97 -7.53 -12.98
N ARG A 557 17.72 -8.83 -13.20
CA ARG A 557 18.53 -9.92 -13.75
C ARG A 557 17.65 -10.86 -14.61
N THR A 558 18.01 -11.14 -15.85
CA THR A 558 17.59 -12.38 -16.52
C THR A 558 18.81 -13.28 -16.67
N SER A 559 18.76 -14.45 -16.05
CA SER A 559 19.75 -15.52 -16.12
C SER A 559 19.81 -16.23 -17.48
N ASP A 560 19.18 -15.69 -18.52
CA ASP A 560 19.23 -16.25 -19.88
C ASP A 560 20.00 -15.33 -20.81
N ILE A 561 21.30 -15.58 -20.88
CA ILE A 561 22.22 -15.04 -21.88
C ILE A 561 21.82 -15.62 -23.24
N SER A 562 20.79 -15.05 -23.88
CA SER A 562 20.54 -15.30 -25.30
C SER A 562 19.78 -14.22 -26.08
N LYS A 563 19.43 -13.06 -25.51
CA LYS A 563 19.04 -11.87 -26.31
C LYS A 563 19.52 -10.59 -25.62
N SER A 564 20.48 -9.93 -26.25
CA SER A 564 21.12 -8.70 -25.78
C SER A 564 20.17 -7.49 -25.80
N THR A 565 19.87 -6.92 -24.64
CA THR A 565 19.33 -5.56 -24.52
C THR A 565 20.09 -4.84 -23.41
N LEU A 566 21.20 -4.18 -23.77
CA LEU A 566 21.84 -3.21 -22.89
C LEU A 566 20.87 -2.02 -22.68
N GLY A 567 20.30 -1.91 -21.47
CA GLY A 567 20.08 -0.67 -20.70
C GLY A 567 19.16 0.45 -21.20
N GLY A 568 18.65 0.48 -22.43
CA GLY A 568 17.94 1.67 -22.95
C GLY A 568 16.41 1.56 -22.97
N VAL A 569 15.89 0.52 -23.64
CA VAL A 569 14.47 0.38 -23.99
C VAL A 569 14.02 -1.06 -23.73
N ASN A 570 12.86 -1.25 -23.11
CA ASN A 570 12.27 -2.57 -22.84
C ASN A 570 10.88 -2.74 -23.47
N MET A 571 10.58 -3.93 -23.97
CA MET A 571 9.32 -4.27 -24.66
C MET A 571 8.66 -5.48 -24.01
N LYS A 572 7.38 -5.39 -23.65
CA LYS A 572 6.63 -6.50 -23.04
C LYS A 572 5.76 -7.25 -24.04
N ASN A 573 5.87 -8.60 -24.02
CA ASN A 573 5.06 -9.62 -24.70
C ASN A 573 4.79 -9.43 -26.20
N PHE A 574 5.25 -10.41 -27.00
CA PHE A 574 5.22 -10.37 -28.46
C PHE A 574 3.81 -10.49 -29.04
N GLU A 575 3.38 -9.46 -29.76
CA GLU A 575 2.78 -9.49 -31.10
C GLU A 575 2.65 -8.03 -31.59
N GLN A 576 3.47 -7.66 -32.58
CA GLN A 576 3.50 -6.38 -33.31
C GLN A 576 3.91 -5.11 -32.53
N HIS A 577 5.16 -4.68 -32.71
CA HIS A 577 5.65 -3.34 -32.35
C HIS A 577 6.51 -2.78 -33.48
N PHE A 578 6.42 -1.47 -33.72
CA PHE A 578 7.28 -0.74 -34.66
C PHE A 578 8.10 0.30 -33.89
N ILE A 579 9.42 0.09 -33.82
CA ILE A 579 10.37 1.11 -33.35
C ILE A 579 11.15 1.57 -34.58
N THR A 580 11.07 2.86 -34.90
CA THR A 580 11.92 3.48 -35.93
C THR A 580 12.95 4.35 -35.23
N VAL A 581 14.23 4.03 -35.39
CA VAL A 581 15.36 4.83 -34.89
C VAL A 581 16.10 5.41 -36.08
N ALA A 582 16.29 6.74 -36.12
CA ALA A 582 17.08 7.43 -37.13
C ALA A 582 18.11 8.36 -36.45
N GLY A 583 19.40 8.12 -36.67
CA GLY A 583 20.49 9.02 -36.25
C GLY A 583 21.85 8.35 -36.06
N ASP A 584 22.88 8.92 -36.68
CA ASP A 584 24.29 8.53 -36.56
C ASP A 584 24.82 8.84 -35.15
N GLY A 585 24.97 7.80 -34.31
CA GLY A 585 25.65 7.90 -33.01
C GLY A 585 24.94 7.14 -31.87
N ASN A 586 25.10 5.81 -31.84
CA ASN A 586 24.78 4.90 -30.74
C ASN A 586 23.39 4.97 -30.07
N VAL A 587 22.38 4.32 -30.69
CA VAL A 587 21.54 3.24 -30.08
C VAL A 587 21.08 2.30 -31.21
N ARG A 588 21.34 0.98 -31.09
CA ARG A 588 20.86 -0.07 -32.00
C ARG A 588 19.81 -0.93 -31.30
N ILE A 589 18.65 -1.19 -31.93
CA ILE A 589 18.12 -2.54 -32.20
C ILE A 589 17.36 -2.53 -33.54
N LEU A 590 17.73 -3.48 -34.40
CA LEU A 590 17.19 -3.74 -35.75
C LEU A 590 16.02 -4.74 -35.69
N GLU A 591 14.96 -4.39 -36.41
CA GLU A 591 13.94 -5.21 -37.09
C GLU A 591 13.91 -6.74 -36.84
N VAL A 592 12.79 -7.27 -36.36
CA VAL A 592 12.40 -8.69 -36.59
C VAL A 592 11.20 -8.70 -37.55
N LYS A 593 11.48 -8.86 -38.84
CA LYS A 593 10.47 -9.34 -39.80
C LYS A 593 10.28 -10.83 -39.57
N THR A 594 9.05 -11.26 -39.31
CA THR A 594 8.63 -12.65 -39.59
C THR A 594 7.79 -12.62 -40.86
N GLY A 595 8.24 -13.37 -41.86
CA GLY A 595 7.40 -13.79 -42.98
C GLY A 595 6.58 -15.01 -42.60
#